data_AF-A0A2D8Z4A6-F1
#
_entry.id   AF-A0A2D8Z4A6-F1
#
_cell.length_a   1.000
_cell.length_b   1.000
_cell.length_c   1.000
_cell.angle_alpha   90.00
_cell.angle_beta   90.00
_cell.angle_gamma   90.00
#
_symmetry.space_group_name_H-M   'P 1'
#
loop_
_entity.id
_entity.type
_entity.pdbx_description
1 polymer ?
#
loop_
_entity_poly.entity_id
_entity_poly.type
_entity_poly.pdbx_seq_one_letter_code
_entity_poly.pdbx_strand_id
1 'polypeptide(L)'
;MRRGSIKHDDAFVVAENNNFGDSYGRFAFSNYYGEGSRWERQVVLTREGFFVVLDRYKGGEVLGEEYSAGPVWHVGFDEPIKEGSQSESWFDFPPLDNAWWKKKKSRALLIAHPHPKAKYGRVKQRNSQDTSPNVTVYSYRPISAANDEYFLNVFIPYDLPVDTTSIVKKTKTHLDSMGRAEVALGHADIKILIDKSWSVSR
;
A
#
# COMPACT_ATOMS: atom_id res chain seq x y z
N MET A 1 5.62 -8.48 23.05
CA MET A 1 6.76 -8.88 22.20
C MET A 1 7.60 -7.63 21.93
N ARG A 2 8.85 -7.57 22.41
CA ARG A 2 9.71 -6.36 22.26
C ARG A 2 10.37 -6.37 20.88
N ARG A 3 10.49 -5.18 20.25
CA ARG A 3 11.04 -4.92 18.90
C ARG A 3 12.41 -5.57 18.57
N GLY A 4 13.13 -6.14 19.53
CA GLY A 4 14.46 -6.75 19.34
C GLY A 4 14.48 -8.14 18.69
N SER A 5 13.33 -8.73 18.35
CA SER A 5 13.25 -10.03 17.66
C SER A 5 13.12 -9.93 16.14
N ILE A 6 12.78 -8.74 15.60
CA ILE A 6 12.63 -8.50 14.16
C ILE A 6 14.02 -8.43 13.54
N LYS A 7 14.24 -9.21 12.48
CA LYS A 7 15.54 -9.31 11.80
C LYS A 7 15.40 -8.81 10.37
N HIS A 8 16.14 -7.77 10.01
CA HIS A 8 16.22 -7.32 8.63
C HIS A 8 17.00 -8.35 7.79
N ASP A 9 16.55 -8.56 6.56
CA ASP A 9 17.20 -9.45 5.60
C ASP A 9 17.97 -8.62 4.56
N ASP A 10 19.22 -8.31 4.87
CA ASP A 10 20.09 -7.48 4.03
C ASP A 10 20.30 -8.08 2.62
N ALA A 11 20.22 -9.40 2.49
CA ALA A 11 20.39 -10.09 1.21
C ALA A 11 19.17 -9.92 0.27
N PHE A 12 18.01 -9.53 0.81
CA PHE A 12 16.80 -9.28 0.03
C PHE A 12 16.71 -7.83 -0.47
N VAL A 13 17.54 -6.93 0.05
CA VAL A 13 17.48 -5.50 -0.27
C VAL A 13 17.91 -5.24 -1.71
N VAL A 14 17.07 -4.53 -2.46
CA VAL A 14 17.41 -3.99 -3.77
C VAL A 14 16.84 -2.58 -3.86
N ALA A 15 17.58 -1.67 -4.48
CA ALA A 15 17.10 -0.38 -4.95
C ALA A 15 17.69 -0.14 -6.34
N GLU A 16 16.85 0.18 -7.31
CA GLU A 16 17.28 0.39 -8.69
C GLU A 16 16.35 1.34 -9.44
N ASN A 17 16.83 1.80 -10.60
CA ASN A 17 16.11 2.69 -11.49
C ASN A 17 16.17 2.14 -12.91
N ASN A 18 15.12 2.37 -13.69
CA ASN A 18 15.17 2.15 -15.14
C ASN A 18 15.63 3.44 -15.85
N ASN A 19 15.93 3.32 -17.16
CA ASN A 19 16.36 4.46 -17.99
C ASN A 19 15.25 5.50 -18.24
N PHE A 20 14.04 5.27 -17.77
CA PHE A 20 12.89 6.17 -17.94
C PHE A 20 12.61 7.01 -16.68
N GLY A 21 13.38 6.80 -15.59
CA GLY A 21 13.22 7.54 -14.33
C GLY A 21 12.26 6.90 -13.34
N ASP A 22 11.81 5.67 -13.60
CA ASP A 22 11.05 4.88 -12.63
C ASP A 22 12.01 4.24 -11.63
N SER A 23 11.55 4.06 -10.40
CA SER A 23 12.33 3.48 -9.30
C SER A 23 11.66 2.20 -8.79
N TYR A 24 12.48 1.23 -8.42
CA TYR A 24 12.05 0.02 -7.74
C TYR A 24 12.85 -0.20 -6.46
N GLY A 25 12.18 -0.72 -5.44
CA GLY A 25 12.83 -1.13 -4.21
C GLY A 25 12.18 -2.36 -3.61
N ARG A 26 12.98 -3.18 -2.92
CA ARG A 26 12.47 -4.25 -2.07
C ARG A 26 13.28 -4.44 -0.81
N PHE A 27 12.63 -4.90 0.24
CA PHE A 27 13.24 -5.27 1.51
C PHE A 27 12.41 -6.33 2.22
N ALA A 28 12.99 -7.00 3.20
CA ALA A 28 12.30 -8.02 3.98
C ALA A 28 12.73 -8.02 5.45
N PHE A 29 11.81 -8.48 6.29
CA PHE A 29 12.02 -8.72 7.70
C PHE A 29 11.56 -10.13 8.08
N SER A 30 12.41 -10.85 8.80
CA SER A 30 12.05 -12.08 9.48
C SER A 30 11.60 -11.77 10.91
N ASN A 31 10.76 -12.65 11.45
CA ASN A 31 10.11 -12.51 12.74
C ASN A 31 9.28 -11.23 12.92
N TYR A 32 8.70 -10.74 11.82
CA TYR A 32 7.86 -9.55 11.81
C TYR A 32 6.50 -9.86 12.46
N TYR A 33 6.24 -9.31 13.65
CA TYR A 33 5.05 -9.60 14.49
C TYR A 33 4.93 -11.03 15.06
N GLY A 34 5.98 -11.83 15.05
CA GLY A 34 5.97 -13.16 15.66
C GLY A 34 7.21 -13.95 15.29
N GLU A 35 7.60 -14.95 16.08
CA GLU A 35 8.66 -15.86 15.66
C GLU A 35 8.20 -16.71 14.45
N GLY A 36 9.09 -16.92 13.49
CA GLY A 36 8.82 -17.73 12.30
C GLY A 36 8.00 -17.02 11.20
N SER A 37 7.56 -15.78 11.42
CA SER A 37 6.91 -14.98 10.39
C SER A 37 7.92 -14.30 9.47
N ARG A 38 7.45 -13.88 8.30
CA ARG A 38 8.23 -13.08 7.35
C ARG A 38 7.35 -12.06 6.65
N TRP A 39 7.87 -10.85 6.51
CA TRP A 39 7.26 -9.78 5.73
C TRP A 39 8.26 -9.32 4.67
N GLU A 40 7.80 -9.25 3.42
CA GLU A 40 8.54 -8.69 2.30
C GLU A 40 7.70 -7.58 1.68
N ARG A 41 8.38 -6.53 1.24
CA ARG A 41 7.77 -5.43 0.51
C ARG A 41 8.53 -5.18 -0.76
N GLN A 42 7.80 -5.09 -1.86
CA GLN A 42 8.26 -4.62 -3.17
C GLN A 42 7.51 -3.34 -3.52
N VAL A 43 8.21 -2.41 -4.13
CA VAL A 43 7.70 -1.06 -4.38
C VAL A 43 8.15 -0.59 -5.76
N VAL A 44 7.22 0.01 -6.51
CA VAL A 44 7.51 0.75 -7.73
C VAL A 44 7.04 2.19 -7.57
N LEU A 45 7.91 3.15 -7.83
CA LEU A 45 7.56 4.57 -7.97
C LEU A 45 7.79 4.97 -9.42
N THR A 46 6.73 5.32 -10.14
CA THR A 46 6.89 5.81 -11.52
C THR A 46 7.34 7.26 -11.53
N ARG A 47 7.96 7.70 -12.63
CA ARG A 47 8.36 9.11 -12.82
C ARG A 47 7.18 10.09 -12.75
N GLU A 48 5.95 9.62 -13.03
CA GLU A 48 4.71 10.40 -12.90
C GLU A 48 4.23 10.53 -11.44
N GLY A 49 4.83 9.78 -10.51
CA GLY A 49 4.50 9.80 -9.09
C GLY A 49 3.51 8.73 -8.64
N PHE A 50 3.16 7.76 -9.49
CA PHE A 50 2.34 6.62 -9.08
C PHE A 50 3.19 5.67 -8.23
N PHE A 51 2.69 5.32 -7.05
CA PHE A 51 3.42 4.51 -6.09
C PHE A 51 2.67 3.21 -5.81
N VAL A 52 3.26 2.08 -6.21
CA VAL A 52 2.67 0.74 -6.08
C VAL A 52 3.45 -0.03 -5.03
N VAL A 53 2.73 -0.63 -4.09
CA VAL A 53 3.29 -1.42 -2.99
C VAL A 53 2.69 -2.81 -3.02
N LEU A 54 3.54 -3.81 -3.17
CA LEU A 54 3.21 -5.23 -3.05
C LEU A 54 3.87 -5.77 -1.78
N ASP A 55 3.05 -6.20 -0.83
CA ASP A 55 3.50 -6.90 0.36
C ASP A 55 3.27 -8.40 0.22
N ARG A 56 4.26 -9.21 0.61
CA ARG A 56 4.10 -10.64 0.93
C ARG A 56 4.25 -10.81 2.43
N TYR A 57 3.27 -11.41 3.08
CA TYR A 57 3.33 -11.73 4.49
C TYR A 57 3.08 -13.22 4.71
N LYS A 58 4.00 -13.86 5.44
CA LYS A 58 3.87 -15.23 5.91
C LYS A 58 3.80 -15.23 7.43
N GLY A 59 2.67 -15.68 7.97
CA GLY A 59 2.49 -15.82 9.41
C GLY A 59 3.33 -16.96 9.98
N GLY A 60 3.87 -16.78 11.20
CA GLY A 60 4.49 -17.87 11.95
C GLY A 60 3.45 -18.88 12.41
N GLU A 61 3.84 -20.14 12.62
CA GLU A 61 2.93 -21.25 12.94
C GLU A 61 2.04 -20.97 14.16
N VAL A 62 2.55 -20.22 15.14
CA VAL A 62 1.84 -19.86 16.37
C VAL A 62 0.59 -18.99 16.14
N LEU A 63 0.44 -18.34 14.98
CA LEU A 63 -0.68 -17.46 14.69
C LEU A 63 -1.99 -18.18 14.39
N GLY A 64 -1.95 -19.48 14.06
CA GLY A 64 -3.14 -20.26 13.69
C GLY A 64 -3.83 -19.76 12.41
N GLU A 65 -5.15 -19.98 12.31
CA GLU A 65 -5.93 -19.77 11.08
C GLU A 65 -6.76 -18.47 11.04
N GLU A 66 -6.81 -17.71 12.14
CA GLU A 66 -7.73 -16.57 12.29
C GLU A 66 -7.04 -15.24 12.55
N TYR A 67 -5.70 -15.19 12.48
CA TYR A 67 -4.98 -13.94 12.67
C TYR A 67 -5.36 -12.95 11.56
N SER A 68 -5.71 -11.73 11.94
CA SER A 68 -6.02 -10.67 10.96
C SER A 68 -4.79 -9.84 10.67
N ALA A 69 -4.40 -9.80 9.41
CA ALA A 69 -3.25 -9.03 8.94
C ALA A 69 -3.63 -8.16 7.74
N GLY A 70 -2.88 -7.08 7.57
CA GLY A 70 -2.95 -6.27 6.38
C GLY A 70 -2.27 -4.92 6.52
N PRO A 71 -2.10 -4.20 5.40
CA PRO A 71 -1.47 -2.90 5.36
C PRO A 71 -2.28 -1.86 6.14
N VAL A 72 -1.54 -1.00 6.84
CA VAL A 72 -2.04 0.17 7.54
C VAL A 72 -1.28 1.37 7.03
N TRP A 73 -2.00 2.45 6.70
CA TRP A 73 -1.41 3.67 6.19
C TRP A 73 -1.89 4.88 7.00
N HIS A 74 -0.97 5.78 7.31
CA HIS A 74 -1.28 7.06 7.93
C HIS A 74 -1.33 8.14 6.86
N VAL A 75 -2.47 8.81 6.74
CA VAL A 75 -2.76 9.77 5.68
C VAL A 75 -3.29 11.09 6.26
N GLY A 76 -3.21 12.15 5.46
CA GLY A 76 -3.87 13.42 5.76
C GLY A 76 -5.40 13.27 5.75
N PHE A 77 -6.10 14.29 6.24
CA PHE A 77 -7.55 14.30 6.26
C PHE A 77 -8.12 15.72 6.20
N ASP A 78 -9.39 15.80 5.79
CA ASP A 78 -10.23 16.98 5.93
C ASP A 78 -11.30 16.69 6.99
N GLU A 79 -11.66 17.69 7.80
CA GLU A 79 -12.79 17.56 8.73
C GLU A 79 -14.12 17.82 8.00
N PRO A 80 -15.22 17.13 8.38
CA PRO A 80 -15.29 16.06 9.37
C PRO A 80 -14.85 14.70 8.80
N ILE A 81 -14.20 13.88 9.64
CA ILE A 81 -13.89 12.48 9.29
C ILE A 81 -15.04 11.55 9.67
N LYS A 82 -15.46 10.68 8.73
CA LYS A 82 -16.30 9.52 9.03
C LYS A 82 -15.41 8.32 9.39
N GLU A 83 -15.34 8.01 10.68
CA GLU A 83 -14.63 6.84 11.20
C GLU A 83 -15.44 5.54 11.03
N GLY A 84 -14.75 4.40 11.10
CA GLY A 84 -15.35 3.08 11.05
C GLY A 84 -15.11 2.36 9.73
N SER A 85 -15.86 1.27 9.54
CA SER A 85 -15.74 0.41 8.36
C SER A 85 -16.43 1.01 7.13
N GLN A 86 -15.90 0.69 5.95
CA GLN A 86 -16.48 1.07 4.66
C GLN A 86 -16.48 -0.11 3.68
N SER A 87 -17.31 -0.02 2.64
CA SER A 87 -17.40 -1.02 1.56
C SER A 87 -16.28 -0.86 0.53
N GLU A 88 -15.87 0.37 0.28
CA GLU A 88 -14.91 0.71 -0.76
C GLU A 88 -13.50 0.30 -0.35
N SER A 89 -12.75 -0.31 -1.26
CA SER A 89 -11.34 -0.64 -1.05
C SER A 89 -10.39 0.53 -1.34
N TRP A 90 -10.91 1.76 -1.40
CA TRP A 90 -10.13 2.94 -1.74
C TRP A 90 -10.40 4.12 -0.81
N PHE A 91 -9.42 5.01 -0.71
CA PHE A 91 -9.43 6.13 0.21
C PHE A 91 -8.87 7.38 -0.47
N ASP A 92 -9.67 8.43 -0.49
CA ASP A 92 -9.24 9.75 -0.90
C ASP A 92 -8.75 10.57 0.31
N PHE A 93 -7.64 11.28 0.17
CA PHE A 93 -7.05 12.10 1.22
C PHE A 93 -6.23 13.28 0.67
N PRO A 94 -6.16 14.40 1.43
CA PRO A 94 -5.20 15.47 1.15
C PRO A 94 -3.78 15.04 1.55
N PRO A 95 -2.74 15.67 0.99
CA PRO A 95 -1.39 15.50 1.51
C PRO A 95 -1.31 16.06 2.94
N LEU A 96 -0.37 15.56 3.74
CA LEU A 96 -0.10 16.09 5.08
C LEU A 96 0.37 17.56 5.03
N ASP A 97 1.11 17.90 3.97
CA ASP A 97 1.53 19.26 3.66
C ASP A 97 1.58 19.45 2.14
N ASN A 98 1.27 20.65 1.66
CA ASN A 98 1.36 20.99 0.24
C ASN A 98 2.71 21.65 -0.05
N ALA A 99 3.34 21.25 -1.15
CA ALA A 99 4.55 21.92 -1.60
C ALA A 99 4.28 23.42 -1.85
N TRP A 100 5.06 24.31 -1.23
CA TRP A 100 4.85 25.76 -1.23
C TRP A 100 4.78 26.39 -2.64
N TRP A 101 5.41 25.76 -3.63
CA TRP A 101 5.43 26.21 -5.02
C TRP A 101 4.22 25.74 -5.84
N LYS A 102 3.41 24.81 -5.33
CA LYS A 102 2.31 24.20 -6.08
C LYS A 102 1.04 25.05 -5.96
N LYS A 103 0.61 25.64 -7.08
CA LYS A 103 -0.58 26.50 -7.15
C LYS A 103 -1.90 25.72 -7.09
N LYS A 104 -1.91 24.47 -7.59
CA LYS A 104 -3.10 23.60 -7.57
C LYS A 104 -3.14 22.81 -6.28
N LYS A 105 -4.35 22.65 -5.72
CA LYS A 105 -4.57 21.74 -4.59
C LYS A 105 -4.42 20.31 -5.06
N SER A 106 -3.52 19.57 -4.43
CA SER A 106 -3.28 18.16 -4.69
C SER A 106 -3.95 17.28 -3.67
N ARG A 107 -4.22 16.06 -4.09
CA ARG A 107 -4.72 14.97 -3.27
C ARG A 107 -4.06 13.67 -3.72
N ALA A 108 -4.27 12.62 -2.96
CA ALA A 108 -3.89 11.28 -3.36
C ALA A 108 -5.03 10.31 -3.08
N LEU A 109 -5.10 9.30 -3.94
CA LEU A 109 -6.00 8.17 -3.81
C LEU A 109 -5.18 6.94 -3.47
N LEU A 110 -5.53 6.24 -2.40
CA LEU A 110 -5.05 4.89 -2.11
C LEU A 110 -6.11 3.90 -2.58
N ILE A 111 -5.73 2.95 -3.42
CA ILE A 111 -6.56 1.81 -3.83
C ILE A 111 -5.90 0.54 -3.30
N ALA A 112 -6.57 -0.15 -2.39
CA ALA A 112 -6.21 -1.51 -2.00
C ALA A 112 -6.85 -2.51 -2.98
N HIS A 113 -6.07 -3.51 -3.42
CA HIS A 113 -6.58 -4.59 -4.24
C HIS A 113 -7.71 -5.32 -3.50
N PRO A 114 -8.91 -5.44 -4.11
CA PRO A 114 -10.06 -5.98 -3.42
C PRO A 114 -9.88 -7.47 -3.11
N HIS A 115 -10.30 -7.88 -1.92
CA HIS A 115 -10.35 -9.29 -1.52
C HIS A 115 -11.69 -9.62 -0.84
N PRO A 116 -12.32 -10.78 -1.09
CA PRO A 116 -13.66 -11.10 -0.57
C PRO A 116 -13.78 -11.07 0.96
N LYS A 117 -12.69 -11.43 1.66
CA LYS A 117 -12.62 -11.42 3.14
C LYS A 117 -12.04 -10.14 3.73
N ALA A 118 -11.68 -9.16 2.90
CA ALA A 118 -11.05 -7.93 3.39
C ALA A 118 -12.07 -6.96 4.00
N LYS A 119 -11.61 -6.28 5.04
CA LYS A 119 -12.30 -5.20 5.73
C LYS A 119 -11.51 -3.92 5.54
N TYR A 120 -12.23 -2.84 5.23
CA TYR A 120 -11.66 -1.52 4.97
C TYR A 120 -12.25 -0.51 5.94
N GLY A 121 -11.51 0.55 6.22
CA GLY A 121 -12.04 1.64 7.02
C GLY A 121 -10.98 2.62 7.48
N ARG A 122 -11.42 3.53 8.36
CA ARG A 122 -10.65 4.67 8.82
C ARG A 122 -10.77 4.82 10.33
N VAL A 123 -9.70 5.22 10.99
CA VAL A 123 -9.68 5.60 12.42
C VAL A 123 -8.91 6.91 12.55
N LYS A 124 -9.47 7.87 13.28
CA LYS A 124 -8.78 9.12 13.57
C LYS A 124 -7.81 8.92 14.72
N GLN A 125 -6.53 9.18 14.48
CA GLN A 125 -5.53 9.12 15.55
C GLN A 125 -5.65 10.37 16.42
N ARG A 126 -5.76 10.16 17.73
CA ARG A 126 -5.79 11.25 18.73
C ARG A 126 -4.40 11.76 19.08
N ASN A 127 -3.40 10.88 18.96
CA ASN A 127 -2.01 11.15 19.28
C ASN A 127 -1.12 10.58 18.16
N SER A 128 -0.10 11.32 17.77
CA SER A 128 1.02 10.84 16.95
C SER A 128 2.31 11.26 17.66
N GLN A 129 3.32 10.40 17.67
CA GLN A 129 4.60 10.70 18.34
C GLN A 129 5.39 11.79 17.60
N ASP A 130 5.21 11.92 16.27
CA ASP A 130 6.11 12.71 15.42
C ASP A 130 5.39 13.58 14.37
N THR A 131 4.04 13.58 14.32
CA THR A 131 3.27 14.33 13.31
C THR A 131 2.05 15.01 13.90
N SER A 132 1.46 15.96 13.16
CA SER A 132 0.07 16.38 13.38
C SER A 132 -0.87 15.17 13.43
N PRO A 133 -2.04 15.28 14.08
CA PRO A 133 -3.07 14.25 14.01
C PRO A 133 -3.26 13.79 12.56
N ASN A 134 -3.46 12.49 12.37
CA ASN A 134 -3.64 11.87 11.06
C ASN A 134 -4.80 10.88 11.10
N VAL A 135 -5.20 10.40 9.93
CA VAL A 135 -6.15 9.28 9.82
C VAL A 135 -5.39 8.04 9.45
N THR A 136 -5.63 6.97 10.19
CA THR A 136 -5.24 5.64 9.80
C THR A 136 -6.28 5.07 8.87
N VAL A 137 -5.88 4.67 7.66
CA VAL A 137 -6.68 3.82 6.78
C VAL A 137 -6.15 2.40 6.85
N TYR A 138 -7.04 1.43 6.90
CA TYR A 138 -6.70 0.02 7.04
C TYR A 138 -7.37 -0.81 5.95
N SER A 139 -6.66 -1.84 5.51
CA SER A 139 -7.21 -2.93 4.73
C SER A 139 -6.65 -4.23 5.31
N TYR A 140 -7.47 -5.00 6.02
CA TYR A 140 -7.02 -6.24 6.65
C TYR A 140 -7.98 -7.39 6.36
N ARG A 141 -7.47 -8.62 6.47
CA ARG A 141 -8.27 -9.85 6.34
C ARG A 141 -7.68 -10.94 7.24
N PRO A 142 -8.47 -11.99 7.57
CA PRO A 142 -7.92 -13.20 8.16
C PRO A 142 -6.88 -13.83 7.24
N ILE A 143 -5.79 -14.33 7.82
CA ILE A 143 -4.73 -15.06 7.14
C ILE A 143 -4.51 -16.42 7.81
N SER A 144 -4.03 -17.39 7.04
CA SER A 144 -3.60 -18.68 7.55
C SER A 144 -2.10 -18.69 7.86
N ALA A 145 -1.72 -19.31 8.97
CA ALA A 145 -0.32 -19.50 9.30
C ALA A 145 0.42 -20.28 8.21
N ALA A 146 1.73 -20.03 8.09
CA ALA A 146 2.65 -20.65 7.14
C ALA A 146 2.37 -20.43 5.64
N ASN A 147 1.21 -19.90 5.26
CA ASN A 147 0.85 -19.54 3.89
C ASN A 147 1.34 -18.13 3.55
N ASP A 148 1.73 -17.94 2.29
CA ASP A 148 2.06 -16.63 1.76
C ASP A 148 0.77 -15.87 1.43
N GLU A 149 0.64 -14.68 1.99
CA GLU A 149 -0.49 -13.77 1.78
C GLU A 149 -0.02 -12.48 1.14
N TYR A 150 -0.68 -12.09 0.05
CA TYR A 150 -0.27 -10.94 -0.75
C TYR A 150 -1.23 -9.76 -0.62
N PHE A 151 -0.68 -8.56 -0.47
CA PHE A 151 -1.45 -7.32 -0.40
C PHE A 151 -0.90 -6.32 -1.40
N LEU A 152 -1.77 -5.75 -2.23
CA LEU A 152 -1.40 -4.77 -3.24
C LEU A 152 -2.09 -3.44 -2.94
N ASN A 153 -1.31 -2.37 -2.88
CA ASN A 153 -1.78 -1.00 -2.68
C ASN A 153 -1.24 -0.10 -3.78
N VAL A 154 -2.08 0.79 -4.30
CA VAL A 154 -1.74 1.73 -5.36
C VAL A 154 -2.05 3.14 -4.88
N PHE A 155 -1.05 4.00 -4.90
CA PHE A 155 -1.16 5.42 -4.57
C PHE A 155 -1.12 6.24 -5.85
N ILE A 156 -2.15 7.04 -6.06
CA ILE A 156 -2.36 7.83 -7.27
C ILE A 156 -2.46 9.30 -6.87
N PRO A 157 -1.42 10.12 -7.10
CA PRO A 157 -1.54 11.55 -6.92
C PRO A 157 -2.44 12.15 -7.99
N TYR A 158 -3.24 13.15 -7.62
CA TYR A 158 -4.06 13.90 -8.58
C TYR A 158 -4.27 15.34 -8.10
N ASP A 159 -4.61 16.22 -9.05
CA ASP A 159 -4.94 17.61 -8.75
C ASP A 159 -6.46 17.83 -8.84
N LEU A 160 -7.00 18.66 -7.95
CA LEU A 160 -8.40 19.09 -8.06
C LEU A 160 -8.61 19.90 -9.36
N PRO A 161 -9.81 19.80 -9.99
CA PRO A 161 -11.05 19.17 -9.51
C PRO A 161 -11.29 17.76 -10.08
N VAL A 162 -10.26 16.96 -10.34
CA VAL A 162 -10.43 15.61 -10.92
C VAL A 162 -11.34 14.74 -10.03
N ASP A 163 -12.31 14.07 -10.65
CA ASP A 163 -13.21 13.11 -9.99
C ASP A 163 -12.49 11.78 -9.73
N THR A 164 -12.37 11.41 -8.45
CA THR A 164 -11.74 10.16 -8.02
C THR A 164 -12.47 8.92 -8.52
N THR A 165 -13.80 8.97 -8.70
CA THR A 165 -14.53 7.80 -9.21
C THR A 165 -14.12 7.46 -10.64
N SER A 166 -13.74 8.46 -11.43
CA SER A 166 -13.19 8.27 -12.78
C SER A 166 -11.81 7.59 -12.76
N ILE A 167 -10.95 7.96 -11.80
CA ILE A 167 -9.64 7.35 -11.58
C ILE A 167 -9.81 5.88 -11.17
N VAL A 168 -10.67 5.60 -10.18
CA VAL A 168 -10.95 4.25 -9.68
C VAL A 168 -11.46 3.36 -10.81
N LYS A 169 -12.46 3.81 -11.59
CA LYS A 169 -13.03 3.03 -12.70
C LYS A 169 -12.00 2.68 -13.79
N LYS A 170 -11.02 3.56 -14.00
CA LYS A 170 -9.95 3.36 -14.99
C LYS A 170 -8.73 2.65 -14.44
N THR A 171 -8.69 2.38 -13.12
CA THR A 171 -7.59 1.65 -12.50
C THR A 171 -7.97 0.19 -12.33
N LYS A 172 -7.22 -0.71 -12.98
CA LYS A 172 -7.40 -2.16 -12.86
C LYS A 172 -6.21 -2.74 -12.12
N THR A 173 -6.48 -3.62 -11.16
CA THR A 173 -5.44 -4.35 -10.43
C THR A 173 -5.70 -5.85 -10.58
N HIS A 174 -4.62 -6.60 -10.78
CA HIS A 174 -4.61 -8.04 -10.75
C HIS A 174 -3.52 -8.49 -9.79
N LEU A 175 -3.83 -9.47 -8.95
CA LEU A 175 -2.91 -10.09 -8.01
C LEU A 175 -3.24 -11.57 -7.97
N ASP A 176 -2.26 -12.42 -8.28
CA ASP A 176 -2.46 -13.86 -8.24
C ASP A 176 -1.86 -14.51 -6.97
N SER A 177 -2.09 -15.81 -6.82
CA SER A 177 -1.63 -16.60 -5.68
C SER A 177 -0.10 -16.76 -5.59
N MET A 178 0.64 -16.41 -6.64
CA MET A 178 2.10 -16.44 -6.66
C MET A 178 2.71 -15.05 -6.36
N GLY A 179 1.87 -14.05 -6.07
CA GLY A 179 2.34 -12.69 -5.82
C GLY A 179 2.69 -11.90 -7.07
N ARG A 180 2.21 -12.32 -8.25
CA ARG A 180 2.37 -11.53 -9.47
C ARG A 180 1.31 -10.45 -9.49
N ALA A 181 1.76 -9.19 -9.51
CA ALA A 181 0.89 -8.02 -9.51
C ALA A 181 0.97 -7.28 -10.84
N GLU A 182 -0.21 -6.93 -11.36
CA GLU A 182 -0.35 -6.02 -12.49
C GLU A 182 -1.26 -4.86 -12.09
N VAL A 183 -0.83 -3.64 -12.38
CA VAL A 183 -1.60 -2.41 -12.18
C VAL A 183 -1.69 -1.68 -13.52
N ALA A 184 -2.89 -1.55 -14.06
CA ALA A 184 -3.17 -0.76 -15.25
C ALA A 184 -3.89 0.54 -14.85
N LEU A 185 -3.21 1.66 -15.03
CA LEU A 185 -3.67 3.01 -14.75
C LEU A 185 -4.21 3.63 -16.06
N GLY A 186 -5.38 3.20 -16.50
CA GLY A 186 -5.97 3.62 -17.80
C GLY A 186 -6.38 5.10 -17.88
N HIS A 187 -6.21 5.88 -16.81
CA HIS A 187 -6.34 7.33 -16.85
C HIS A 187 -5.03 8.04 -17.26
N ALA A 188 -3.92 7.32 -17.25
CA ALA A 188 -2.59 7.80 -17.59
C ALA A 188 -1.86 6.89 -18.60
N ASP A 189 -2.57 5.90 -19.17
CA ASP A 189 -2.05 4.89 -20.10
C ASP A 189 -0.77 4.19 -19.62
N ILE A 190 -0.66 3.98 -18.29
CA ILE A 190 0.49 3.33 -17.66
C ILE A 190 0.12 1.93 -17.20
N LYS A 191 1.03 0.98 -17.40
CA LYS A 191 0.94 -0.36 -16.84
C LYS A 191 2.21 -0.70 -16.06
N ILE A 192 2.03 -1.22 -14.85
CA ILE A 192 3.08 -1.58 -13.91
C ILE A 192 2.97 -3.07 -13.62
N LEU A 193 4.09 -3.78 -13.72
CA LEU A 193 4.19 -5.20 -13.40
C LEU A 193 5.20 -5.39 -12.26
N ILE A 194 4.84 -6.22 -11.28
CA ILE A 194 5.71 -6.64 -10.18
C ILE A 194 5.61 -8.16 -10.02
N ASP A 195 6.73 -8.84 -10.22
CA ASP A 195 6.95 -10.29 -10.04
C ASP A 195 8.41 -10.47 -9.56
N LYS A 196 9.12 -11.50 -10.02
CA LYS A 196 10.58 -11.68 -9.96
C LYS A 196 11.35 -10.54 -10.64
N SER A 197 10.71 -9.84 -11.56
CA SER A 197 11.18 -8.60 -12.18
C SER A 197 10.09 -7.53 -12.09
N TRP A 198 10.44 -6.29 -12.40
CA TRP A 198 9.47 -5.20 -12.49
C TRP A 198 9.58 -4.50 -13.84
N SER A 199 8.49 -3.86 -14.26
CA SER A 199 8.49 -3.02 -15.46
C SER A 199 7.39 -1.97 -15.39
N VAL A 200 7.62 -0.86 -16.06
CA VAL A 200 6.62 0.19 -16.31
C VAL A 200 6.54 0.42 -17.82
N SER A 201 5.35 0.30 -18.39
CA SER A 201 5.07 0.59 -19.81
C SER A 201 4.10 1.76 -19.94
N ARG A 202 4.23 2.49 -21.06
CA ARG A 202 3.50 3.70 -21.43
C ARG A 202 3.17 3.64 -22.92
#